data_AF-F0RQP6-F1
#
_entry.id   AF-F0RQP6-F1
#
_cell.length_a   1.000
_cell.length_b   1.000
_cell.length_c   1.000
_cell.angle_alpha   90.00
_cell.angle_beta   90.00
_cell.angle_gamma   90.00
#
_symmetry.space_group_name_H-M   'P 1'
#
loop_
_entity.id
_entity.type
_entity.pdbx_description
1 polymer ?
#
loop_
_entity_poly.entity_id
_entity_poly.type
_entity_poly.pdbx_seq_one_letter_code
_entity_poly.pdbx_strand_id
1 'polypeptide(L)'
;MKTKSNSTTALGYLAQQMTKGSVLAGTGHRPDKLGGYGFPGLQEVTSFTGPFSFLGNFHSEKAVRYGALQFQTLEAAFQAAKTGDVDIQRRIAAAPSPKEAKAIGRALQLREDWEDMKEQVMLDLLREKFSHRVYREQLLGTGLVPLIHNNAHKDAFWGVYKGEGQNRLGKLLMQVREEIRAGMTEEQLRCFGQPQEVLVEIALEQLQKLQPSCVITGMALGWDTALAIAADIMGVPFVAAVPFPGQANAWPKQTQKQYHDLLGKAKYVVVTGSNELAEADIKAAMQWRNEFMVDNCTAVLAMYDGTPGGTHNCVEDAKEQGVGVINAYPAWANKAGYTESDKKDVRYAIHPQWGRVEVLESPEGKNLRAVAVQLPDGQRHVARRQDLKAI
;
A
#
# COMPACT_ATOMS: atom_id res chain seq x y z
N MET A 1 21.33 -17.85 45.08
CA MET A 1 22.06 -17.50 43.83
C MET A 1 21.20 -17.92 42.64
N LYS A 2 20.87 -16.94 41.78
CA LYS A 2 20.24 -17.02 40.44
C LYS A 2 18.82 -17.62 40.34
N THR A 3 17.81 -16.77 40.54
CA THR A 3 16.53 -16.88 39.82
C THR A 3 16.69 -16.22 38.45
N LYS A 4 16.40 -16.99 37.39
CA LYS A 4 16.36 -16.50 36.00
C LYS A 4 15.14 -15.57 35.85
N SER A 5 15.34 -14.33 35.41
CA SER A 5 14.22 -13.51 34.93
C SER A 5 13.91 -13.92 33.49
N ASN A 6 12.68 -14.40 33.28
CA ASN A 6 12.10 -14.55 31.96
C ASN A 6 11.73 -13.14 31.48
N SER A 7 12.44 -12.62 30.47
CA SER A 7 12.04 -11.39 29.79
C SER A 7 10.89 -11.69 28.83
N THR A 8 9.66 -11.62 29.33
CA THR A 8 8.45 -11.61 28.50
C THR A 8 8.49 -10.37 27.61
N THR A 9 8.52 -10.55 26.29
CA THR A 9 8.45 -9.44 25.32
C THR A 9 7.08 -8.74 25.44
N ALA A 10 6.99 -7.45 25.09
CA ALA A 10 5.74 -6.67 25.14
C ALA A 10 4.58 -7.35 24.36
N LEU A 11 4.88 -8.11 23.31
CA LEU A 11 3.94 -8.96 22.56
C LEU A 11 3.37 -10.12 23.40
N GLY A 12 4.21 -10.77 24.22
CA GLY A 12 3.77 -11.82 25.14
C GLY A 12 2.86 -11.30 26.26
N TYR A 13 3.09 -10.05 26.69
CA TYR A 13 2.23 -9.37 27.67
C TYR A 13 0.86 -8.99 27.07
N LEU A 14 0.83 -8.48 25.83
CA LEU A 14 -0.42 -8.17 25.11
C LEU A 14 -1.25 -9.43 24.80
N ALA A 15 -0.60 -10.53 24.42
CA ALA A 15 -1.26 -11.82 24.22
C ALA A 15 -1.83 -12.41 25.52
N GLN A 16 -1.17 -12.17 26.67
CA GLN A 16 -1.69 -12.57 27.99
C GLN A 16 -2.89 -11.74 28.45
N GLN A 17 -3.06 -10.52 27.93
CA GLN A 17 -4.21 -9.64 28.26
C GLN A 17 -5.43 -9.82 27.34
N MET A 18 -5.28 -10.52 26.22
CA MET A 18 -6.40 -10.84 25.31
C MET A 18 -7.25 -11.97 25.92
N THR A 19 -8.44 -11.64 26.41
CA THR A 19 -9.37 -12.61 27.00
C THR A 19 -10.16 -13.36 25.91
N LYS A 20 -10.73 -14.53 26.26
CA LYS A 20 -11.75 -15.22 25.45
C LYS A 20 -12.89 -14.25 25.11
N GLY A 21 -12.91 -13.70 23.89
CA GLY A 21 -13.94 -12.73 23.47
C GLY A 21 -13.43 -11.50 22.72
N SER A 22 -12.13 -11.38 22.48
CA SER A 22 -11.55 -10.27 21.72
C SER A 22 -12.01 -10.26 20.26
N VAL A 23 -12.24 -9.05 19.74
CA VAL A 23 -12.62 -8.77 18.34
C VAL A 23 -11.55 -7.87 17.74
N LEU A 24 -10.91 -8.32 16.66
CA LEU A 24 -9.86 -7.55 15.98
C LEU A 24 -10.38 -6.90 14.71
N ALA A 25 -10.26 -5.57 14.62
CA ALA A 25 -10.50 -4.84 13.39
C ALA A 25 -9.22 -4.69 12.57
N GLY A 26 -9.22 -5.13 11.30
CA GLY A 26 -8.08 -5.01 10.40
C GLY A 26 -8.15 -3.78 9.53
N THR A 27 -7.15 -2.89 9.62
CA THR A 27 -7.00 -1.72 8.73
C THR A 27 -5.57 -1.62 8.22
N GLY A 28 -5.35 -1.35 6.94
CA GLY A 28 -3.99 -1.33 6.44
C GLY A 28 -3.80 -0.65 5.10
N HIS A 29 -2.55 -0.28 4.82
CA HIS A 29 -2.20 0.23 3.52
C HIS A 29 -2.43 -0.82 2.43
N ARG A 30 -2.81 -0.33 1.25
CA ARG A 30 -2.86 -1.14 0.06
C ARG A 30 -1.42 -1.46 -0.40
N PRO A 31 -1.22 -2.60 -1.07
CA PRO A 31 0.07 -3.02 -1.60
C PRO A 31 0.75 -1.97 -2.49
N ASP A 32 0.05 -1.10 -3.21
CA ASP A 32 0.68 0.03 -3.96
C ASP A 32 1.39 1.05 -3.07
N LYS A 33 0.92 1.24 -1.83
CA LYS A 33 1.62 2.03 -0.82
C LYS A 33 2.71 1.23 -0.08
N LEU A 34 2.70 -0.10 -0.23
CA LEU A 34 3.69 -1.03 0.30
C LEU A 34 4.65 -1.55 -0.80
N GLY A 35 4.62 -0.97 -2.00
CA GLY A 35 5.57 -1.29 -3.07
C GLY A 35 5.14 -2.28 -4.15
N GLY A 36 3.89 -2.73 -4.22
CA GLY A 36 3.47 -3.62 -5.31
C GLY A 36 1.97 -3.75 -5.50
N TYR A 37 1.47 -3.40 -6.68
CA TYR A 37 0.60 -4.38 -7.34
C TYR A 37 1.53 -5.18 -8.24
N GLY A 38 1.84 -6.40 -7.84
CA GLY A 38 1.86 -7.45 -8.86
C GLY A 38 0.45 -7.47 -9.42
N PHE A 39 0.16 -6.65 -10.44
CA PHE A 39 -1.16 -6.55 -11.04
C PHE A 39 -1.49 -7.95 -11.56
N PRO A 40 -2.43 -8.70 -10.95
CA PRO A 40 -2.68 -10.08 -11.38
C PRO A 40 -3.11 -10.07 -12.85
N GLY A 41 -2.37 -10.78 -13.70
CA GLY A 41 -2.61 -10.82 -15.14
C GLY A 41 -1.93 -9.72 -15.97
N LEU A 42 -1.07 -8.87 -15.38
CA LEU A 42 -0.20 -7.98 -16.15
C LEU A 42 0.81 -8.80 -16.94
N GLN A 43 0.70 -8.77 -18.26
CA GLN A 43 1.60 -9.49 -19.15
C GLN A 43 2.80 -8.63 -19.57
N GLU A 44 2.58 -7.32 -19.72
CA GLU A 44 3.56 -6.33 -20.13
C GLU A 44 3.11 -4.93 -19.70
N VAL A 45 4.07 -4.01 -19.58
CA VAL A 45 3.82 -2.58 -19.40
C VAL A 45 4.28 -1.85 -20.65
N THR A 46 3.34 -1.35 -21.44
CA THR A 46 3.64 -0.73 -22.74
C THR A 46 3.54 0.80 -22.75
N SER A 47 3.06 1.41 -21.67
CA SER A 47 2.92 2.87 -21.54
C SER A 47 3.43 3.34 -20.18
N PHE A 48 4.34 4.31 -20.18
CA PHE A 48 4.89 4.89 -18.95
C PHE A 48 4.08 6.10 -18.51
N THR A 49 2.78 5.89 -18.32
CA THR A 49 1.80 6.91 -17.92
C THR A 49 0.91 6.38 -16.80
N GLY A 50 0.13 7.28 -16.18
CA GLY A 50 -0.77 6.91 -15.09
C GLY A 50 -0.03 6.19 -13.95
N PRO A 51 -0.46 4.97 -13.55
CA PRO A 51 0.20 4.18 -12.52
C PRO A 51 1.67 3.85 -12.82
N PHE A 52 2.07 3.80 -14.09
CA PHE A 52 3.43 3.49 -14.54
C PHE A 52 4.25 4.74 -14.91
N SER A 53 3.76 5.93 -14.57
CA SER A 53 4.46 7.19 -14.88
C SER A 53 5.86 7.25 -14.26
N PHE A 54 6.09 6.59 -13.13
CA PHE A 54 7.40 6.51 -12.47
C PHE A 54 8.48 5.86 -13.34
N LEU A 55 8.13 5.09 -14.38
CA LEU A 55 9.09 4.52 -15.33
C LEU A 55 9.60 5.56 -16.35
N GLY A 56 8.89 6.67 -16.53
CA GLY A 56 9.25 7.71 -17.50
C GLY A 56 10.25 8.73 -16.96
N ASN A 57 11.06 9.30 -17.86
CA ASN A 57 12.08 10.31 -17.52
C ASN A 57 11.49 11.68 -17.12
N PHE A 58 10.22 11.92 -17.47
CA PHE A 58 9.50 13.16 -17.19
C PHE A 58 8.77 13.11 -15.84
N HIS A 59 8.80 11.97 -15.15
CA HIS A 59 8.23 11.85 -13.81
C HIS A 59 8.94 12.83 -12.88
N SER A 60 8.18 13.56 -12.07
CA SER A 60 8.80 14.42 -11.07
C SER A 60 9.33 13.55 -9.94
N GLU A 61 10.65 13.54 -9.78
CA GLU A 61 11.30 12.86 -8.67
C GLU A 61 11.62 13.84 -7.54
N LYS A 62 11.65 13.32 -6.31
CA LYS A 62 12.15 14.07 -5.12
C LYS A 62 13.69 14.22 -5.14
N ALA A 63 14.24 14.69 -6.27
CA ALA A 63 15.65 14.91 -6.65
C ALA A 63 16.43 13.66 -7.13
N VAL A 64 16.85 13.68 -8.41
CA VAL A 64 17.88 12.79 -9.01
C VAL A 64 19.21 13.55 -9.02
N ARG A 65 20.33 12.87 -8.73
CA ARG A 65 21.67 13.49 -8.74
C ARG A 65 22.41 13.22 -10.05
N TYR A 66 23.16 14.22 -10.49
CA TYR A 66 24.19 14.07 -11.51
C TYR A 66 25.37 14.98 -11.16
N GLY A 67 26.54 14.37 -10.92
CA GLY A 67 27.67 15.07 -10.30
C GLY A 67 27.30 15.66 -8.94
N ALA A 68 27.61 16.94 -8.73
CA ALA A 68 27.26 17.66 -7.50
C ALA A 68 25.86 18.29 -7.52
N LEU A 69 25.12 18.18 -8.63
CA LEU A 69 23.84 18.84 -8.83
C LEU A 69 22.65 17.89 -8.60
N GLN A 70 21.52 18.50 -8.23
CA GLN A 70 20.24 17.82 -8.06
C GLN A 70 19.23 18.33 -9.08
N PHE A 71 18.41 17.42 -9.59
CA PHE A 71 17.45 17.67 -10.66
C PHE A 71 16.08 17.13 -10.25
N GLN A 72 15.01 17.88 -10.56
CA GLN A 72 13.64 17.46 -10.28
C GLN A 72 13.15 16.30 -11.16
N THR A 73 13.83 16.06 -12.28
CA THR A 73 13.48 15.00 -13.23
C THR A 73 14.74 14.33 -13.78
N LEU A 74 14.64 13.04 -14.08
CA LEU A 74 15.67 12.30 -14.79
C LEU A 74 15.96 12.93 -16.17
N GLU A 75 14.92 13.43 -16.86
CA GLU A 75 15.08 14.17 -18.11
C GLU A 75 16.02 15.36 -17.92
N ALA A 76 15.84 16.17 -16.87
CA ALA A 76 16.71 17.33 -16.64
C ALA A 76 18.16 16.93 -16.37
N ALA A 77 18.39 15.88 -15.57
CA ALA A 77 19.74 15.34 -15.35
C ALA A 77 20.38 14.82 -16.66
N PHE A 78 19.60 14.12 -17.49
CA PHE A 78 20.06 13.60 -18.77
C PHE A 78 20.41 14.71 -19.77
N GLN A 79 19.65 15.82 -19.78
CA GLN A 79 19.96 16.97 -20.62
C GLN A 79 21.20 17.72 -20.11
N ALA A 80 21.40 17.80 -18.80
CA ALA A 80 22.60 18.40 -18.20
C ALA A 80 23.87 17.60 -18.53
N ALA A 81 23.77 16.26 -18.62
CA ALA A 81 24.90 15.38 -18.94
C ALA A 81 25.46 15.55 -20.36
N LYS A 82 24.73 16.23 -21.26
CA LYS A 82 25.16 16.50 -22.64
C LYS A 82 26.30 17.51 -22.75
N THR A 83 26.57 18.27 -21.69
CA THR A 83 27.60 19.31 -21.67
C THR A 83 28.48 19.17 -20.42
N GLY A 84 29.74 19.59 -20.52
CA GLY A 84 30.64 19.77 -19.39
C GLY A 84 30.53 21.13 -18.70
N ASP A 85 29.76 22.07 -19.28
CA ASP A 85 29.59 23.42 -18.75
C ASP A 85 28.67 23.43 -17.51
N VAL A 86 29.25 23.69 -16.35
CA VAL A 86 28.56 23.68 -15.05
C VAL A 86 27.48 24.76 -14.95
N ASP A 87 27.65 25.92 -15.60
CA ASP A 87 26.65 26.99 -15.55
C ASP A 87 25.42 26.66 -16.40
N ILE A 88 25.63 25.99 -17.54
CA ILE A 88 24.52 25.42 -18.32
C ILE A 88 23.82 24.31 -17.54
N GLN A 89 24.57 23.43 -16.87
CA GLN A 89 23.97 22.37 -16.04
C GLN A 89 23.12 22.96 -14.91
N ARG A 90 23.60 24.02 -14.23
CA ARG A 90 22.82 24.75 -13.21
C ARG A 90 21.54 25.36 -13.79
N ARG A 91 21.61 25.94 -14.98
CA ARG A 91 20.43 26.49 -15.68
C ARG A 91 19.42 25.39 -16.01
N ILE A 92 19.87 24.20 -16.41
CA ILE A 92 19.00 23.05 -16.64
C ILE A 92 18.39 22.55 -15.32
N ALA A 93 19.17 22.49 -14.24
CA ALA A 93 18.70 22.11 -12.92
C ALA A 93 17.61 23.06 -12.39
N ALA A 94 17.73 24.35 -12.73
CA ALA A 94 16.76 25.39 -12.37
C ALA A 94 15.53 25.46 -13.31
N ALA A 95 15.46 24.64 -14.37
CA ALA A 95 14.34 24.68 -15.29
C ALA A 95 13.03 24.27 -14.58
N PRO A 96 11.93 25.03 -14.75
CA PRO A 96 10.67 24.78 -14.03
C PRO A 96 9.91 23.55 -14.56
N SER A 97 10.33 22.95 -15.68
CA SER A 97 9.72 21.75 -16.21
C SER A 97 10.70 20.87 -17.01
N PRO A 98 10.48 19.54 -17.09
CA PRO A 98 11.28 18.65 -17.94
C PRO A 98 11.22 19.03 -19.42
N LYS A 99 10.13 19.67 -19.87
CA LYS A 99 9.99 20.18 -21.25
C LYS A 99 10.99 21.30 -21.51
N GLU A 100 11.15 22.22 -20.58
CA GLU A 100 12.11 23.32 -20.69
C GLU A 100 13.54 22.83 -20.57
N ALA A 101 13.82 21.91 -19.64
CA ALA A 101 15.13 21.24 -19.57
C ALA A 101 15.50 20.57 -20.90
N LYS A 102 14.55 19.86 -21.52
CA LYS A 102 14.71 19.25 -22.85
C LYS A 102 14.91 20.27 -23.96
N ALA A 103 14.23 21.42 -23.91
CA ALA A 103 14.42 22.48 -24.89
C ALA A 103 15.83 23.08 -24.80
N ILE A 104 16.32 23.36 -23.58
CA ILE A 104 17.69 23.84 -23.36
C ILE A 104 18.69 22.80 -23.87
N GLY A 105 18.55 21.53 -23.45
CA GLY A 105 19.46 20.45 -23.83
C GLY A 105 19.48 20.09 -25.33
N ARG A 106 18.43 20.46 -26.09
CA ARG A 106 18.40 20.34 -27.55
C ARG A 106 19.18 21.42 -28.27
N ALA A 107 19.34 22.59 -27.65
CA ALA A 107 20.07 23.73 -28.21
C ALA A 107 21.58 23.68 -27.90
N LEU A 108 22.04 22.71 -27.11
CA LEU A 108 23.44 22.59 -26.72
C LEU A 108 24.30 22.03 -27.84
N GLN A 109 25.54 22.50 -27.90
CA GLN A 109 26.61 21.73 -28.49
C GLN A 109 26.87 20.52 -27.59
N LEU A 110 26.74 19.33 -28.16
CA LEU A 110 26.99 18.08 -27.44
C LEU A 110 28.50 17.91 -27.22
N ARG A 111 28.84 17.27 -26.09
CA ARG A 111 30.17 16.69 -25.90
C ARG A 111 30.51 15.67 -27.00
N GLU A 112 31.79 15.55 -27.33
CA GLU A 112 32.26 14.76 -28.49
C GLU A 112 31.93 13.26 -28.37
N ASP A 113 31.98 12.72 -27.15
CA ASP A 113 31.72 11.32 -26.79
C ASP A 113 30.24 11.01 -26.52
N TRP A 114 29.32 11.94 -26.80
CA TRP A 114 27.92 11.81 -26.38
C TRP A 114 27.23 10.55 -26.90
N GLU A 115 27.39 10.24 -28.18
CA GLU A 115 26.70 9.10 -28.79
C GLU A 115 27.15 7.76 -28.20
N ASP A 116 28.41 7.66 -27.78
CA ASP A 116 28.99 6.47 -27.15
C ASP A 116 28.54 6.34 -25.68
N MET A 117 28.38 7.46 -24.97
CA MET A 117 28.11 7.44 -23.53
C MET A 117 26.64 7.62 -23.14
N LYS A 118 25.75 8.09 -24.04
CA LYS A 118 24.36 8.43 -23.70
C LYS A 118 23.59 7.28 -23.03
N GLU A 119 23.88 6.04 -23.42
CA GLU A 119 23.28 4.86 -22.80
C GLU A 119 23.79 4.62 -21.39
N GLN A 120 25.10 4.75 -21.19
CA GLN A 120 25.71 4.62 -19.86
C GLN A 120 25.21 5.71 -18.92
N VAL A 121 25.12 6.96 -19.39
CA VAL A 121 24.55 8.08 -18.63
C VAL A 121 23.11 7.78 -18.23
N MET A 122 22.27 7.30 -19.17
CA MET A 122 20.89 6.95 -18.85
C MET A 122 20.83 5.83 -17.80
N LEU A 123 21.65 4.79 -17.97
CA LEU A 123 21.72 3.67 -17.03
C LEU A 123 22.11 4.15 -15.62
N ASP A 124 23.10 5.02 -15.49
CA ASP A 124 23.56 5.53 -14.20
C ASP A 124 22.51 6.44 -13.53
N LEU A 125 21.79 7.26 -14.32
CA LEU A 125 20.68 8.06 -13.81
C LEU A 125 19.48 7.19 -13.37
N LEU A 126 19.21 6.11 -14.09
CA LEU A 126 18.19 5.14 -13.68
C LEU A 126 18.61 4.44 -12.38
N ARG A 127 19.86 3.99 -12.27
CA ARG A 127 20.40 3.42 -11.02
C ARG A 127 20.26 4.39 -9.84
N GLU A 128 20.60 5.67 -10.04
CA GLU A 128 20.41 6.70 -9.02
C GLU A 128 18.93 6.84 -8.63
N LYS A 129 18.03 7.03 -9.59
CA LYS A 129 16.59 7.14 -9.33
C LYS A 129 16.04 5.94 -8.56
N PHE A 130 16.37 4.72 -9.01
CA PHE A 130 15.89 3.48 -8.39
C PHE A 130 16.72 3.05 -7.18
N SER A 131 17.72 3.83 -6.75
CA SER A 131 18.31 3.73 -5.41
C SER A 131 17.37 4.29 -4.32
N HIS A 132 16.42 5.15 -4.70
CA HIS A 132 15.42 5.68 -3.79
C HIS A 132 14.34 4.62 -3.54
N ARG A 133 14.04 4.34 -2.26
CA ARG A 133 13.17 3.23 -1.86
C ARG A 133 11.83 3.20 -2.60
N VAL A 134 11.10 4.31 -2.63
CA VAL A 134 9.76 4.37 -3.24
C VAL A 134 9.79 3.94 -4.72
N TYR A 135 10.78 4.39 -5.49
CA TYR A 135 10.88 4.03 -6.91
C TYR A 135 11.42 2.61 -7.10
N ARG A 136 12.38 2.18 -6.27
CA ARG A 136 12.89 0.81 -6.25
C ARG A 136 11.76 -0.20 -6.13
N GLU A 137 10.91 0.01 -5.15
CA GLU A 137 9.78 -0.87 -4.85
C GLU A 137 8.80 -0.90 -6.01
N GLN A 138 8.43 0.27 -6.55
CA GLN A 138 7.57 0.36 -7.73
C GLN A 138 8.15 -0.39 -8.95
N LEU A 139 9.47 -0.32 -9.18
CA LEU A 139 10.13 -1.06 -10.25
C LEU A 139 10.09 -2.57 -9.99
N LEU A 140 10.37 -3.02 -8.78
CA LEU A 140 10.26 -4.43 -8.39
C LEU A 140 8.82 -4.95 -8.49
N GLY A 141 7.84 -4.12 -8.16
CA GLY A 141 6.41 -4.40 -8.27
C GLY A 141 5.93 -4.63 -9.71
N THR A 142 6.72 -4.24 -10.72
CA THR A 142 6.46 -4.65 -12.11
C THR A 142 6.71 -6.16 -12.34
N GLY A 143 7.28 -6.87 -11.37
CA GLY A 143 7.58 -8.29 -11.48
C GLY A 143 8.61 -8.56 -12.58
N LEU A 144 8.39 -9.62 -13.35
CA LEU A 144 9.25 -10.00 -14.48
C LEU A 144 8.66 -9.61 -15.84
N VAL A 145 7.60 -8.80 -15.86
CA VAL A 145 6.92 -8.44 -17.11
C VAL A 145 7.83 -7.57 -17.98
N PRO A 146 7.72 -7.65 -19.32
CA PRO A 146 8.41 -6.74 -20.23
C PRO A 146 7.99 -5.28 -19.99
N LEU A 147 8.98 -4.38 -19.99
CA LEU A 147 8.77 -2.93 -19.96
C LEU A 147 9.06 -2.35 -21.34
N ILE A 148 8.03 -1.87 -22.02
CA ILE A 148 8.08 -1.36 -23.39
C ILE A 148 7.70 0.13 -23.37
N HIS A 149 8.63 1.00 -23.76
CA HIS A 149 8.38 2.43 -23.82
C HIS A 149 7.73 2.81 -25.15
N ASN A 150 6.42 2.57 -25.31
CA ASN A 150 5.72 3.12 -26.46
C ASN A 150 5.64 4.64 -26.33
N ASN A 151 5.94 5.34 -27.42
CA ASN A 151 5.89 6.79 -27.49
C ASN A 151 5.14 7.27 -28.73
N ALA A 152 4.64 8.50 -28.68
CA ALA A 152 3.95 9.16 -29.80
C ALA A 152 4.87 10.07 -30.63
N HIS A 153 6.16 10.17 -30.29
CA HIS A 153 7.07 11.22 -30.79
C HIS A 153 8.12 10.72 -31.78
N LYS A 154 7.92 9.53 -32.36
CA LYS A 154 8.82 8.91 -33.34
C LYS A 154 10.24 8.67 -32.81
N ASP A 155 10.40 8.52 -31.49
CA ASP A 155 11.69 8.13 -30.90
C ASP A 155 11.84 6.61 -30.98
N ALA A 156 12.56 6.15 -32.00
CA ALA A 156 12.82 4.73 -32.24
C ALA A 156 14.06 4.21 -31.50
N PHE A 157 14.82 5.07 -30.81
CA PHE A 157 16.00 4.63 -30.06
C PHE A 157 15.62 4.30 -28.62
N TRP A 158 15.11 5.28 -27.87
CA TRP A 158 14.75 5.06 -26.47
C TRP A 158 13.46 4.25 -26.32
N GLY A 159 12.52 4.41 -27.25
CA GLY A 159 11.22 3.76 -27.20
C GLY A 159 10.86 3.00 -28.47
N VAL A 160 9.55 2.78 -28.61
CA VAL A 160 8.90 2.14 -29.74
C VAL A 160 7.81 3.08 -30.28
N TYR A 161 7.80 3.29 -31.59
CA TYR A 161 6.78 4.06 -32.30
C TYR A 161 6.13 3.17 -33.35
N LYS A 162 4.80 2.98 -33.27
CA LYS A 162 4.03 2.12 -34.19
C LYS A 162 4.60 0.70 -34.34
N GLY A 163 5.09 0.11 -33.25
CA GLY A 163 5.64 -1.24 -33.22
C GLY A 163 7.12 -1.34 -33.62
N GLU A 164 7.75 -0.24 -34.03
CA GLU A 164 9.16 -0.22 -34.42
C GLU A 164 9.99 0.61 -33.44
N GLY A 165 11.17 0.12 -33.09
CA GLY A 165 12.13 0.81 -32.22
C GLY A 165 12.93 -0.13 -31.36
N GLN A 166 14.02 0.38 -30.78
CA GLN A 166 14.98 -0.43 -30.04
C GLN A 166 14.57 -0.66 -28.57
N ASN A 167 13.62 0.13 -28.05
CA ASN A 167 13.18 0.10 -26.65
C ASN A 167 14.35 0.17 -25.65
N ARG A 168 15.38 0.99 -25.91
CA ARG A 168 16.56 1.04 -25.04
C ARG A 168 16.19 1.44 -23.61
N LEU A 169 15.27 2.39 -23.40
CA LEU A 169 14.84 2.80 -22.05
C LEU A 169 14.20 1.64 -21.29
N GLY A 170 13.26 0.92 -21.92
CA GLY A 170 12.63 -0.26 -21.32
C GLY A 170 13.64 -1.35 -20.96
N LYS A 171 14.61 -1.61 -21.84
CA LYS A 171 15.70 -2.56 -21.60
C LYS A 171 16.59 -2.16 -20.42
N LEU A 172 16.99 -0.88 -20.33
CA LEU A 172 17.79 -0.38 -19.21
C LEU A 172 17.01 -0.44 -17.88
N LEU A 173 15.70 -0.12 -17.88
CA LEU A 173 14.85 -0.29 -16.70
C LEU A 173 14.81 -1.75 -16.22
N MET A 174 14.66 -2.70 -17.15
CA MET A 174 14.70 -4.13 -16.82
C MET A 174 16.07 -4.57 -16.34
N GLN A 175 17.16 -4.02 -16.90
CA GLN A 175 18.51 -4.27 -16.40
C GLN A 175 18.68 -3.77 -14.95
N VAL A 176 18.29 -2.52 -14.66
CA VAL A 176 18.33 -1.98 -13.29
C VAL A 176 17.47 -2.81 -12.34
N ARG A 177 16.30 -3.28 -12.80
CA ARG A 177 15.45 -4.20 -12.03
C ARG A 177 16.19 -5.49 -11.67
N GLU A 178 16.86 -6.14 -12.62
CA GLU A 178 17.64 -7.35 -12.34
C GLU A 178 18.86 -7.10 -11.45
N GLU A 179 19.55 -5.96 -11.63
CA GLU A 179 20.66 -5.55 -10.75
C GLU A 179 20.20 -5.42 -9.29
N ILE A 180 19.05 -4.80 -9.06
CA ILE A 180 18.45 -4.68 -7.73
C ILE A 180 18.05 -6.06 -7.20
N ARG A 181 17.38 -6.88 -8.02
CA ARG A 181 16.94 -8.23 -7.63
C ARG A 181 18.10 -9.13 -7.22
N ALA A 182 19.24 -9.03 -7.90
CA ALA A 182 20.43 -9.82 -7.59
C ALA A 182 21.00 -9.53 -6.19
N GLY A 183 20.72 -8.35 -5.62
CA GLY A 183 21.10 -7.97 -4.26
C GLY A 183 20.08 -8.33 -3.19
N MET A 184 18.98 -9.00 -3.53
CA MET A 184 17.85 -9.26 -2.62
C MET A 184 17.71 -10.74 -2.27
N THR A 185 17.16 -11.01 -1.09
CA THR A 185 16.77 -12.37 -0.69
C THR A 185 15.45 -12.77 -1.35
N GLU A 186 15.19 -14.08 -1.44
CA GLU A 186 13.93 -14.59 -1.96
C GLU A 186 12.71 -14.05 -1.16
N GLU A 187 12.84 -13.93 0.16
CA GLU A 187 11.78 -13.37 1.01
C GLU A 187 11.48 -11.90 0.65
N GLN A 188 12.53 -11.10 0.42
CA GLN A 188 12.36 -9.71 -0.01
C GLN A 188 11.72 -9.64 -1.40
N LEU A 189 12.13 -10.49 -2.33
CA LEU A 189 11.53 -10.54 -3.67
C LEU A 189 10.05 -10.91 -3.63
N ARG A 190 9.64 -11.82 -2.73
CA ARG A 190 8.23 -12.17 -2.52
C ARG A 190 7.40 -10.99 -2.01
N CYS A 191 7.95 -10.09 -1.19
CA CYS A 191 7.23 -8.88 -0.76
C CYS A 191 6.79 -8.02 -1.95
N PHE A 192 7.58 -7.95 -3.01
CA PHE A 192 7.27 -7.10 -4.18
C PHE A 192 6.59 -7.85 -5.32
N GLY A 193 6.93 -9.13 -5.51
CA GLY A 193 6.35 -9.98 -6.55
C GLY A 193 5.02 -10.63 -6.17
N GLN A 194 4.83 -10.96 -4.89
CA GLN A 194 3.67 -11.66 -4.34
C GLN A 194 3.20 -11.02 -3.01
N PRO A 195 2.95 -9.70 -2.97
CA PRO A 195 2.66 -8.97 -1.73
C PRO A 195 1.49 -9.55 -0.94
N GLN A 196 0.43 -10.01 -1.63
CA GLN A 196 -0.75 -10.54 -0.99
C GLN A 196 -0.46 -11.82 -0.19
N GLU A 197 0.43 -12.70 -0.68
CA GLU A 197 0.81 -13.92 0.03
C GLU A 197 1.57 -13.59 1.32
N VAL A 198 2.54 -12.68 1.23
CA VAL A 198 3.31 -12.24 2.40
C VAL A 198 2.42 -11.55 3.44
N LEU A 199 1.44 -10.75 3.01
CA LEU A 199 0.46 -10.17 3.92
C LEU A 199 -0.40 -11.23 4.60
N VAL A 200 -0.80 -12.30 3.89
CA VAL A 200 -1.55 -13.42 4.48
C VAL A 200 -0.69 -14.17 5.49
N GLU A 201 0.60 -14.43 5.20
CA GLU A 201 1.52 -15.04 6.17
C GLU A 201 1.63 -14.22 7.45
N ILE A 202 1.82 -12.90 7.33
CA ILE A 202 1.87 -12.01 8.49
C ILE A 202 0.53 -12.04 9.25
N ALA A 203 -0.60 -12.00 8.55
CA ALA A 203 -1.92 -12.06 9.17
C ALA A 203 -2.14 -13.37 9.94
N LEU A 204 -1.75 -14.52 9.37
CA LEU A 204 -1.81 -15.83 10.03
C LEU A 204 -0.97 -15.84 11.32
N GLU A 205 0.25 -15.32 11.27
CA GLU A 205 1.10 -15.21 12.47
C GLU A 205 0.45 -14.33 13.56
N GLN A 206 -0.14 -13.20 13.18
CA GLN A 206 -0.81 -12.30 14.14
C GLN A 206 -2.05 -12.96 14.74
N LEU A 207 -2.91 -13.57 13.93
CA LEU A 207 -4.10 -14.28 14.40
C LEU A 207 -3.74 -15.46 15.29
N GLN A 208 -2.66 -16.19 15.00
CA GLN A 208 -2.17 -17.28 15.85
C GLN A 208 -1.69 -16.79 17.22
N LYS A 209 -1.00 -15.64 17.26
CA LYS A 209 -0.50 -15.03 18.50
C LYS A 209 -1.63 -14.42 19.33
N LEU A 210 -2.60 -13.80 18.68
CA LEU A 210 -3.66 -13.01 19.31
C LEU A 210 -4.92 -13.83 19.63
N GLN A 211 -5.15 -14.93 18.91
CA GLN A 211 -6.29 -15.84 19.09
C GLN A 211 -7.65 -15.13 19.26
N PRO A 212 -8.03 -14.21 18.34
CA PRO A 212 -9.28 -13.49 18.47
C PRO A 212 -10.49 -14.42 18.32
N SER A 213 -11.60 -14.05 18.97
CA SER A 213 -12.86 -14.77 18.83
C SER A 213 -13.61 -14.41 17.54
N CYS A 214 -13.33 -13.23 16.98
CA CYS A 214 -13.86 -12.75 15.71
C CYS A 214 -12.91 -11.71 15.09
N VAL A 215 -12.92 -11.60 13.77
CA VAL A 215 -12.24 -10.53 13.02
C VAL A 215 -13.28 -9.62 12.38
N ILE A 216 -13.04 -8.31 12.32
CA ILE A 216 -13.75 -7.37 11.45
C ILE A 216 -12.75 -6.90 10.39
N THR A 217 -13.10 -7.02 9.11
CA THR A 217 -12.26 -6.56 8.00
C THR A 217 -13.00 -5.53 7.19
N GLY A 218 -12.29 -4.53 6.67
CA GLY A 218 -12.89 -3.54 5.78
C GLY A 218 -12.92 -3.93 4.30
N MET A 219 -12.55 -5.17 3.99
CA MET A 219 -12.56 -5.78 2.66
C MET A 219 -11.87 -4.97 1.54
N ALA A 220 -11.01 -4.01 1.86
CA ALA A 220 -10.16 -3.33 0.89
C ALA A 220 -9.05 -4.28 0.37
N LEU A 221 -8.53 -4.00 -0.84
CA LEU A 221 -7.37 -4.71 -1.37
C LEU A 221 -6.17 -4.58 -0.42
N GLY A 222 -5.39 -5.65 -0.27
CA GLY A 222 -4.23 -5.65 0.62
C GLY A 222 -4.49 -6.30 1.97
N TRP A 223 -4.12 -5.57 3.04
CA TRP A 223 -4.18 -6.07 4.41
C TRP A 223 -5.58 -6.50 4.84
N ASP A 224 -6.62 -5.73 4.56
CA ASP A 224 -8.00 -6.09 4.93
C ASP A 224 -8.40 -7.44 4.29
N THR A 225 -8.10 -7.63 3.00
CA THR A 225 -8.31 -8.91 2.29
C THR A 225 -7.43 -10.02 2.85
N ALA A 226 -6.16 -9.73 3.17
CA ALA A 226 -5.23 -10.70 3.75
C ALA A 226 -5.73 -11.22 5.10
N LEU A 227 -6.28 -10.33 5.93
CA LEU A 227 -6.83 -10.68 7.22
C LEU A 227 -8.10 -11.52 7.09
N ALA A 228 -8.96 -11.24 6.10
CA ALA A 228 -10.13 -12.07 5.80
C ALA A 228 -9.73 -13.49 5.35
N ILE A 229 -8.73 -13.60 4.47
CA ILE A 229 -8.17 -14.89 4.02
C ILE A 229 -7.57 -15.65 5.21
N ALA A 230 -6.77 -14.99 6.04
CA ALA A 230 -6.15 -15.63 7.20
C ALA A 230 -7.20 -16.11 8.23
N ALA A 231 -8.26 -15.32 8.45
CA ALA A 231 -9.36 -15.70 9.33
C ALA A 231 -10.10 -16.95 8.81
N ASP A 232 -10.41 -16.99 7.50
CA ASP A 232 -11.01 -18.15 6.82
C ASP A 232 -10.13 -19.41 6.96
N ILE A 233 -8.83 -19.31 6.67
CA ILE A 233 -7.87 -20.42 6.80
C ILE A 233 -7.82 -20.96 8.24
N MET A 234 -7.85 -20.07 9.24
CA MET A 234 -7.78 -20.44 10.65
C MET A 234 -9.12 -20.86 11.26
N GLY A 235 -10.22 -20.77 10.51
CA GLY A 235 -11.56 -21.01 11.02
C GLY A 235 -12.03 -19.98 12.06
N VAL A 236 -11.41 -18.79 12.08
CA VAL A 236 -11.85 -17.67 12.92
C VAL A 236 -13.00 -16.97 12.18
N PRO A 237 -14.20 -16.83 12.77
CA PRO A 237 -15.29 -16.15 12.11
C PRO A 237 -14.92 -14.68 11.85
N PHE A 238 -15.31 -14.15 10.69
CA PHE A 238 -15.06 -12.75 10.35
C PHE A 238 -16.30 -12.03 9.84
N VAL A 239 -16.33 -10.72 10.12
CA VAL A 239 -17.30 -9.76 9.61
C VAL A 239 -16.65 -8.95 8.49
N ALA A 240 -17.35 -8.86 7.36
CA ALA A 240 -16.96 -8.03 6.23
C ALA A 240 -17.69 -6.68 6.32
N ALA A 241 -16.98 -5.63 6.73
CA ALA A 241 -17.47 -4.25 6.73
C ALA A 241 -17.20 -3.62 5.36
N VAL A 242 -18.27 -3.31 4.64
CA VAL A 242 -18.24 -2.80 3.26
C VAL A 242 -18.79 -1.36 3.26
N PRO A 243 -18.02 -0.36 2.78
CA PRO A 243 -18.45 1.04 2.72
C PRO A 243 -19.64 1.27 1.78
N PHE A 244 -19.73 0.53 0.67
CA PHE A 244 -20.84 0.58 -0.28
C PHE A 244 -20.82 -0.66 -1.19
N PRO A 245 -21.97 -1.10 -1.74
CA PRO A 245 -22.07 -2.35 -2.50
C PRO A 245 -21.10 -2.44 -3.70
N GLY A 246 -20.87 -1.33 -4.40
CA GLY A 246 -20.04 -1.26 -5.60
C GLY A 246 -18.53 -1.14 -5.37
N GLN A 247 -18.01 -1.32 -4.15
CA GLN A 247 -16.60 -1.10 -3.82
C GLN A 247 -15.63 -1.80 -4.79
N ALA A 248 -15.95 -3.03 -5.19
CA ALA A 248 -15.08 -3.85 -6.02
C ALA A 248 -15.19 -3.57 -7.53
N ASN A 249 -16.15 -2.76 -7.99
CA ASN A 249 -16.51 -2.65 -9.41
C ASN A 249 -15.35 -2.19 -10.30
N ALA A 250 -14.45 -1.37 -9.77
CA ALA A 250 -13.29 -0.85 -10.49
C ALA A 250 -12.07 -1.80 -10.50
N TRP A 251 -12.14 -2.94 -9.81
CA TRP A 251 -11.00 -3.87 -9.70
C TRP A 251 -10.97 -4.89 -10.85
N PRO A 252 -9.83 -5.57 -11.10
CA PRO A 252 -9.76 -6.65 -12.07
C PRO A 252 -10.78 -7.77 -11.80
N LYS A 253 -11.26 -8.46 -12.85
CA LYS A 253 -12.32 -9.49 -12.72
C LYS A 253 -11.96 -10.65 -11.80
N GLN A 254 -10.70 -11.09 -11.82
CA GLN A 254 -10.22 -12.12 -10.90
C GLN A 254 -10.26 -11.65 -9.44
N THR A 255 -9.89 -10.38 -9.21
CA THR A 255 -9.95 -9.74 -7.89
C THR A 255 -11.40 -9.55 -7.41
N GLN A 256 -12.32 -9.18 -8.30
CA GLN A 256 -13.76 -9.13 -8.00
C GLN A 256 -14.28 -10.50 -7.58
N LYS A 257 -13.90 -11.56 -8.31
CA LYS A 257 -14.29 -12.94 -7.98
C LYS A 257 -13.80 -13.33 -6.58
N GLN A 258 -12.52 -13.13 -6.29
CA GLN A 258 -11.95 -13.43 -4.97
C GLN A 258 -12.64 -12.66 -3.84
N TYR A 259 -12.94 -11.38 -4.07
CA TYR A 259 -13.68 -10.56 -3.11
C TYR A 259 -15.07 -11.13 -2.82
N HIS A 260 -15.84 -11.50 -3.84
CA HIS A 260 -17.16 -12.09 -3.66
C HIS A 260 -17.11 -13.47 -3.01
N ASP A 261 -16.12 -14.30 -3.35
CA ASP A 261 -15.89 -15.60 -2.71
C ASP A 261 -15.63 -15.42 -1.20
N LEU A 262 -14.86 -14.40 -0.80
CA LEU A 262 -14.64 -14.05 0.61
C LEU A 262 -15.91 -13.52 1.29
N LEU A 263 -16.68 -12.66 0.63
CA LEU A 263 -17.97 -12.20 1.19
C LEU A 263 -18.92 -13.36 1.47
N GLY A 264 -18.94 -14.39 0.62
CA GLY A 264 -19.75 -15.60 0.82
C GLY A 264 -19.31 -16.47 2.00
N LYS A 265 -18.06 -16.31 2.46
CA LYS A 265 -17.50 -17.00 3.63
C LYS A 265 -17.60 -16.19 4.91
N ALA A 266 -17.86 -14.88 4.81
CA ALA A 266 -18.02 -14.01 5.96
C ALA A 266 -19.21 -14.48 6.81
N LYS A 267 -19.04 -14.45 8.14
CA LYS A 267 -20.14 -14.72 9.06
C LYS A 267 -21.25 -13.68 8.92
N TYR A 268 -20.86 -12.42 8.73
CA TYR A 268 -21.74 -11.31 8.42
C TYR A 268 -21.10 -10.37 7.41
N VAL A 269 -21.93 -9.80 6.53
CA VAL A 269 -21.57 -8.68 5.67
C VAL A 269 -22.36 -7.47 6.14
N VAL A 270 -21.66 -6.41 6.58
CA VAL A 270 -22.24 -5.16 7.05
C VAL A 270 -21.93 -4.08 6.03
N VAL A 271 -22.96 -3.43 5.50
CA VAL A 271 -22.79 -2.32 4.55
C VAL A 271 -23.08 -1.01 5.28
N THR A 272 -22.10 -0.10 5.37
CA THR A 272 -22.21 1.15 6.15
C THR A 272 -22.71 2.35 5.34
N GLY A 273 -22.78 2.23 4.02
CA GLY A 273 -23.23 3.28 3.10
C GLY A 273 -23.95 2.74 1.86
N SER A 274 -24.12 3.58 0.85
CA SER A 274 -24.76 3.24 -0.43
C SER A 274 -23.90 3.67 -1.62
N ASN A 275 -24.22 3.19 -2.82
CA ASN A 275 -23.50 3.61 -4.03
C ASN A 275 -23.67 5.10 -4.29
N GLU A 276 -24.87 5.64 -4.08
CA GLU A 276 -25.21 7.05 -4.28
C GLU A 276 -24.41 7.94 -3.31
N LEU A 277 -24.28 7.52 -2.05
CA LEU A 277 -23.47 8.24 -1.06
C LEU A 277 -21.97 8.16 -1.38
N ALA A 278 -21.49 7.03 -1.90
CA ALA A 278 -20.10 6.87 -2.31
C ALA A 278 -19.77 7.66 -3.59
N GLU A 279 -20.71 7.80 -4.51
CA GLU A 279 -20.58 8.68 -5.68
C GLU A 279 -20.50 10.15 -5.28
N ALA A 280 -21.26 10.56 -4.26
CA ALA A 280 -21.21 11.91 -3.71
C ALA A 280 -19.91 12.18 -2.92
N ASP A 281 -19.51 11.25 -2.04
CA ASP A 281 -18.27 11.35 -1.26
C ASP A 281 -17.71 9.97 -0.89
N ILE A 282 -16.83 9.46 -1.75
CA ILE A 282 -16.14 8.18 -1.56
C ILE A 282 -15.28 8.15 -0.30
N LYS A 283 -14.73 9.29 0.13
CA LYS A 283 -13.86 9.36 1.31
C LYS A 283 -14.70 9.23 2.57
N ALA A 284 -15.86 9.91 2.62
CA ALA A 284 -16.81 9.76 3.72
C ALA A 284 -17.33 8.32 3.81
N ALA A 285 -17.69 7.69 2.69
CA ALA A 285 -18.13 6.29 2.69
C ALA A 285 -17.06 5.34 3.26
N MET A 286 -15.79 5.53 2.88
CA MET A 286 -14.67 4.77 3.44
C MET A 286 -14.47 5.03 4.94
N GLN A 287 -14.68 6.27 5.38
CA GLN A 287 -14.54 6.66 6.79
C GLN A 287 -15.65 6.05 7.66
N TRP A 288 -16.92 6.04 7.22
CA TRP A 288 -18.01 5.40 7.98
C TRP A 288 -17.78 3.91 8.21
N ARG A 289 -17.16 3.25 7.22
CA ARG A 289 -16.74 1.86 7.37
C ARG A 289 -15.66 1.71 8.44
N ASN A 290 -14.67 2.61 8.49
CA ASN A 290 -13.61 2.56 9.50
C ASN A 290 -14.16 2.84 10.90
N GLU A 291 -15.02 3.85 11.06
CA GLU A 291 -15.72 4.16 12.31
C GLU A 291 -16.47 2.93 12.82
N PHE A 292 -17.30 2.29 11.97
CA PHE A 292 -17.97 1.04 12.32
C PHE A 292 -17.01 -0.05 12.82
N MET A 293 -15.85 -0.20 12.17
CA MET A 293 -14.86 -1.19 12.58
C MET A 293 -14.26 -0.89 13.96
N VAL A 294 -13.92 0.38 14.22
CA VAL A 294 -13.33 0.82 15.49
C VAL A 294 -14.36 0.68 16.62
N ASP A 295 -15.58 1.17 16.40
CA ASP A 295 -16.70 1.15 17.35
C ASP A 295 -17.08 -0.27 17.82
N ASN A 296 -16.76 -1.29 17.01
CA ASN A 296 -17.18 -2.69 17.22
C ASN A 296 -16.00 -3.65 17.48
N CYS A 297 -14.79 -3.14 17.77
CA CYS A 297 -13.63 -3.98 18.05
C CYS A 297 -13.06 -3.76 19.45
N THR A 298 -12.33 -4.76 19.95
CA THR A 298 -11.55 -4.61 21.20
C THR A 298 -10.15 -4.06 20.93
N ALA A 299 -9.63 -4.29 19.73
CA ALA A 299 -8.37 -3.73 19.27
C ALA A 299 -8.32 -3.67 17.74
N VAL A 300 -7.55 -2.71 17.24
CA VAL A 300 -7.22 -2.57 15.82
C VAL A 300 -5.90 -3.29 15.54
N LEU A 301 -5.90 -4.19 14.56
CA LEU A 301 -4.70 -4.78 13.98
C LEU A 301 -4.35 -4.04 12.68
N ALA A 302 -3.44 -3.08 12.81
CA ALA A 302 -3.05 -2.17 11.75
C ALA A 302 -1.87 -2.70 10.90
N MET A 303 -1.88 -2.43 9.59
CA MET A 303 -0.69 -2.49 8.73
C MET A 303 -0.36 -1.07 8.26
N TYR A 304 0.35 -0.34 9.12
CA TYR A 304 0.50 1.10 9.03
C TYR A 304 1.96 1.57 9.07
N ASP A 305 2.40 2.31 8.05
CA ASP A 305 3.77 2.81 7.90
C ASP A 305 3.97 4.23 8.48
N GLY A 306 2.95 4.76 9.16
CA GLY A 306 2.94 6.11 9.71
C GLY A 306 2.71 7.24 8.69
N THR A 307 2.25 6.94 7.47
CA THR A 307 1.94 7.98 6.45
C THR A 307 0.47 8.39 6.46
N PRO A 308 0.13 9.66 6.18
CA PRO A 308 -1.27 10.10 6.15
C PRO A 308 -2.16 9.32 5.17
N GLY A 309 -3.42 9.10 5.53
CA GLY A 309 -4.43 8.42 4.70
C GLY A 309 -5.53 7.72 5.50
N GLY A 310 -6.30 6.85 4.83
CA GLY A 310 -7.42 6.14 5.48
C GLY A 310 -7.00 5.25 6.66
N THR A 311 -5.85 4.57 6.56
CA THR A 311 -5.28 3.78 7.66
C THR A 311 -4.89 4.65 8.85
N HIS A 312 -4.23 5.80 8.59
CA HIS A 312 -3.93 6.80 9.61
C HIS A 312 -5.23 7.23 10.33
N ASN A 313 -6.28 7.59 9.59
CA ASN A 313 -7.54 8.05 10.19
C ASN A 313 -8.17 6.97 11.08
N CYS A 314 -8.15 5.70 10.65
CA CYS A 314 -8.67 4.60 11.45
C CYS A 314 -7.83 4.36 12.73
N VAL A 315 -6.50 4.53 12.64
CA VAL A 315 -5.61 4.41 13.80
C VAL A 315 -5.77 5.57 14.77
N GLU A 316 -5.94 6.80 14.29
CA GLU A 316 -6.17 7.97 15.14
C GLU A 316 -7.55 7.90 15.82
N ASP A 317 -8.60 7.52 15.08
CA ASP A 317 -9.94 7.27 15.65
C ASP A 317 -9.90 6.22 16.78
N ALA A 318 -9.21 5.09 16.56
CA ALA A 318 -9.01 4.09 17.61
C ALA A 318 -8.31 4.66 18.85
N LYS A 319 -7.29 5.50 18.68
CA LYS A 319 -6.60 6.14 19.81
C LYS A 319 -7.50 7.12 20.55
N GLU A 320 -8.26 7.94 19.82
CA GLU A 320 -9.20 8.92 20.39
C GLU A 320 -10.28 8.23 21.22
N GLN A 321 -10.74 7.04 20.77
CA GLN A 321 -11.70 6.20 21.49
C GLN A 321 -11.07 5.33 22.61
N GLY A 322 -9.74 5.35 22.77
CA GLY A 322 -9.03 4.50 23.73
C GLY A 322 -8.98 3.01 23.37
N VAL A 323 -9.25 2.66 22.11
CA VAL A 323 -9.13 1.32 21.55
C VAL A 323 -7.64 0.99 21.30
N GLY A 324 -7.20 -0.19 21.72
CA GLY A 324 -5.81 -0.62 21.55
C GLY A 324 -5.45 -0.80 20.07
N VAL A 325 -4.25 -0.36 19.67
CA VAL A 325 -3.74 -0.53 18.29
C VAL A 325 -2.47 -1.38 18.28
N ILE A 326 -2.50 -2.49 17.54
CA ILE A 326 -1.39 -3.39 17.29
C ILE A 326 -0.92 -3.16 15.86
N ASN A 327 0.31 -2.71 15.67
CA ASN A 327 0.85 -2.48 14.32
C ASN A 327 1.68 -3.68 13.84
N ALA A 328 1.23 -4.34 12.78
CA ALA A 328 1.91 -5.45 12.12
C ALA A 328 2.94 -5.00 11.05
N TYR A 329 3.01 -3.70 10.73
CA TYR A 329 3.94 -3.17 9.74
C TYR A 329 5.43 -3.51 9.98
N PRO A 330 5.95 -3.56 11.22
CA PRO A 330 7.32 -4.00 11.45
C PRO A 330 7.61 -5.42 10.92
N ALA A 331 6.63 -6.32 10.92
CA ALA A 331 6.79 -7.65 10.34
C ALA A 331 6.96 -7.59 8.81
N TRP A 332 6.16 -6.78 8.13
CA TRP A 332 6.32 -6.50 6.71
C TRP A 332 7.69 -5.87 6.42
N ALA A 333 8.04 -4.81 7.15
CA ALA A 333 9.29 -4.09 6.98
C ALA A 333 10.52 -5.01 7.13
N ASN A 334 10.49 -5.94 8.09
CA ASN A 334 11.54 -6.93 8.26
C ASN A 334 11.67 -7.85 7.04
N LYS A 335 10.55 -8.44 6.58
CA LYS A 335 10.54 -9.33 5.40
C LYS A 335 10.96 -8.59 4.13
N ALA A 336 10.57 -7.32 3.99
CA ALA A 336 10.93 -6.46 2.87
C ALA A 336 12.39 -5.93 2.94
N GLY A 337 13.13 -6.22 4.02
CA GLY A 337 14.53 -5.81 4.16
C GLY A 337 14.74 -4.33 4.51
N TYR A 338 13.74 -3.69 5.11
CA TYR A 338 13.80 -2.28 5.48
C TYR A 338 14.71 -2.04 6.69
N THR A 339 15.37 -0.89 6.73
CA THR A 339 16.28 -0.51 7.83
C THR A 339 15.48 -0.07 9.07
N GLU A 340 16.14 0.07 10.23
CA GLU A 340 15.47 0.57 11.45
C GLU A 340 14.86 1.97 11.29
N SER A 341 15.47 2.85 10.47
CA SER A 341 14.89 4.17 10.18
C SER A 341 13.55 4.09 9.43
N ASP A 342 13.29 2.96 8.79
CA ASP A 342 12.11 2.71 7.97
C ASP A 342 10.99 2.04 8.78
N LYS A 343 11.34 1.46 9.93
CA LYS A 343 10.42 0.84 10.87
C LYS A 343 9.88 1.93 11.80
N LYS A 344 8.73 2.50 11.45
CA LYS A 344 8.02 3.35 12.41
C LYS A 344 7.42 2.46 13.50
N ASP A 345 8.09 2.42 14.64
CA ASP A 345 7.69 1.63 15.80
C ASP A 345 6.48 2.32 16.46
N VAL A 346 5.29 1.88 16.09
CA VAL A 346 4.03 2.35 16.66
C VAL A 346 3.52 1.23 17.56
N ARG A 347 3.91 1.25 18.83
CA ARG A 347 3.47 0.29 19.85
C ARG A 347 2.47 0.97 20.79
N TYR A 348 1.29 0.40 20.94
CA TYR A 348 0.31 0.87 21.92
C TYR A 348 -0.23 -0.28 22.77
N ALA A 349 -0.58 0.05 24.00
CA ALA A 349 -1.13 -0.87 24.98
C ALA A 349 -2.59 -1.22 24.64
N ILE A 350 -2.98 -2.47 24.89
CA ILE A 350 -4.39 -2.90 24.88
C ILE A 350 -5.05 -2.38 26.16
N HIS A 351 -6.22 -1.75 26.04
CA HIS A 351 -6.98 -1.31 27.20
C HIS A 351 -7.69 -2.51 27.87
N PRO A 352 -7.48 -2.78 29.17
CA PRO A 352 -7.89 -4.03 29.83
C PRO A 352 -9.41 -4.20 30.06
N GLN A 353 -10.26 -3.26 29.65
CA GLN A 353 -11.68 -3.22 30.04
C GLN A 353 -12.69 -3.71 28.98
N TRP A 354 -12.28 -4.15 27.79
CA TRP A 354 -13.23 -4.57 26.76
C TRP A 354 -13.41 -6.10 26.74
N GLY A 355 -14.57 -6.55 27.23
CA GLY A 355 -14.99 -7.95 27.29
C GLY A 355 -15.87 -8.39 26.11
N ARG A 356 -16.13 -9.70 26.04
CA ARG A 356 -16.87 -10.47 25.01
C ARG A 356 -17.96 -9.71 24.23
N VAL A 357 -17.86 -9.79 22.90
CA VAL A 357 -18.99 -9.53 21.98
C VAL A 357 -19.85 -10.79 21.86
N GLU A 358 -21.13 -10.72 22.25
CA GLU A 358 -22.11 -11.79 22.01
C GLU A 358 -22.89 -11.56 20.71
N VAL A 359 -23.07 -12.63 19.95
CA VAL A 359 -23.72 -12.64 18.64
C VAL A 359 -25.19 -13.01 18.82
N LEU A 360 -26.11 -12.13 18.41
CA LEU A 360 -27.55 -12.40 18.46
C LEU A 360 -28.10 -12.83 17.08
N GLU A 361 -28.87 -13.92 17.07
CA GLU A 361 -29.65 -14.35 15.90
C GLU A 361 -31.00 -13.62 15.85
N SER A 362 -31.41 -13.21 14.64
CA SER A 362 -32.70 -12.53 14.42
C SER A 362 -33.85 -13.55 14.42
N PRO A 363 -35.01 -13.25 15.05
CA PRO A 363 -36.18 -14.13 15.09
C PRO A 363 -36.93 -14.27 13.75
N GLU A 364 -36.64 -13.44 12.74
CA GLU A 364 -37.47 -13.35 11.54
C GLU A 364 -36.62 -13.32 10.27
N GLY A 365 -36.70 -14.40 9.49
CA GLY A 365 -35.96 -14.55 8.24
C GLY A 365 -36.41 -13.54 7.19
N LYS A 366 -35.56 -12.55 6.88
CA LYS A 366 -35.24 -12.02 5.54
C LYS A 366 -34.18 -10.92 5.62
N ASN A 367 -33.11 -11.13 4.84
CA ASN A 367 -32.02 -10.24 4.36
C ASN A 367 -31.88 -8.82 4.95
N LEU A 368 -30.63 -8.53 5.38
CA LEU A 368 -30.06 -7.33 6.03
C LEU A 368 -30.12 -7.36 7.57
N ARG A 369 -28.99 -7.71 8.20
CA ARG A 369 -28.80 -7.72 9.66
C ARG A 369 -27.75 -6.67 10.04
N ALA A 370 -28.19 -5.52 10.54
CA ALA A 370 -27.36 -4.57 11.28
C ALA A 370 -27.29 -5.02 12.76
N VAL A 371 -26.17 -4.75 13.43
CA VAL A 371 -25.97 -5.06 14.86
C VAL A 371 -25.86 -3.75 15.64
N ALA A 372 -26.50 -3.69 16.81
CA ALA A 372 -26.43 -2.59 17.77
C ALA A 372 -25.65 -3.02 19.02
N VAL A 373 -24.89 -2.08 19.60
CA VAL A 373 -24.08 -2.26 20.82
C VAL A 373 -24.88 -1.80 22.05
N GLN A 374 -24.83 -2.55 23.15
CA GLN A 374 -25.42 -2.16 24.44
C GLN A 374 -24.30 -1.72 25.39
N LEU A 375 -24.42 -0.51 25.95
CA LEU A 375 -23.51 0.05 26.95
C LEU A 375 -23.95 -0.28 28.39
N PRO A 376 -23.06 -0.14 29.39
CA PRO A 376 -23.26 -0.64 30.77
C PRO A 376 -24.42 -0.04 31.57
N ASP A 377 -25.14 0.94 31.03
CA ASP A 377 -26.27 1.64 31.67
C ASP A 377 -27.65 1.12 31.25
N GLY A 378 -27.72 0.13 30.35
CA GLY A 378 -28.96 -0.52 29.97
C GLY A 378 -29.85 0.29 29.03
N GLN A 379 -29.40 1.41 28.46
CA GLN A 379 -30.15 2.11 27.42
C GLN A 379 -29.79 1.61 26.01
N ARG A 380 -30.81 1.44 25.16
CA ARG A 380 -30.71 0.95 23.79
C ARG A 380 -30.61 2.15 22.84
N HIS A 381 -29.52 2.25 22.07
CA HIS A 381 -29.42 3.21 20.96
C HIS A 381 -29.25 2.50 19.62
N VAL A 382 -30.16 2.79 18.68
CA VAL A 382 -30.00 2.49 17.26
C VAL A 382 -29.47 3.76 16.62
N ALA A 383 -28.17 3.86 16.39
CA ALA A 383 -27.59 5.06 15.80
C ALA A 383 -27.89 5.10 14.29
N ARG A 384 -28.86 5.93 13.89
CA ARG A 384 -28.92 6.50 12.55
C ARG A 384 -28.33 7.89 12.63
N ARG A 385 -27.40 8.22 11.73
CA ARG A 385 -26.75 9.54 11.61
C ARG A 385 -27.72 10.72 11.37
N GLN A 386 -29.02 10.46 11.24
CA GLN A 386 -30.06 11.46 11.00
C GLN A 386 -30.57 12.14 12.28
N ASP A 387 -30.22 11.65 13.47
CA ASP A 387 -30.70 12.21 14.74
C ASP A 387 -29.79 13.31 15.32
N LEU A 388 -28.71 13.70 14.64
CA LEU A 388 -27.72 14.70 15.13
C LEU A 388 -27.92 16.14 14.61
N LYS A 389 -29.13 16.52 14.20
CA LYS A 389 -29.47 17.94 13.97
C LYS A 389 -30.88 18.29 14.47
N ALA A 390 -31.07 18.21 15.77
CA ALA A 390 -31.97 19.07 16.56
C ALA A 390 -31.86 18.72 18.07
N ILE A 391 -30.77 19.19 18.70
CA ILE A 391 -30.79 19.71 20.08
C ILE A 391 -30.03 21.03 20.03
#